data_AF-A0A2H0RBG5-F1
#
_entry.id   AF-A0A2H0RBG5-F1
#
_cell.length_a   1.000
_cell.length_b   1.000
_cell.length_c   1.000
_cell.angle_alpha   90.00
_cell.angle_beta   90.00
_cell.angle_gamma   90.00
#
_symmetry.space_group_name_H-M   'P 1'
#
loop_
_entity.id
_entity.type
_entity.pdbx_description
1 polymer ?
#
loop_
_entity_poly.entity_id
_entity_poly.type
_entity_poly.pdbx_seq_one_letter_code
_entity_poly.pdbx_strand_id
1 'polypeptide(L)'
;MKKKYKYINYKDNIADVISQYPETVEVFLAFGLHCVGCFANAFDTIESGCVVHGMGKKESEELLDEVNYVVEQRLPDSKNVAV
;
A
#
# COMPACT_ATOMS: atom_id res chain seq x y z
N MET A 1 -4.07 -2.49 20.05
CA MET A 1 -5.25 -2.84 19.24
C MET A 1 -4.76 -3.46 17.95
N LYS A 2 -5.29 -4.61 17.51
CA LYS A 2 -4.93 -5.20 16.21
C LYS A 2 -5.75 -4.48 15.13
N LYS A 3 -5.14 -3.60 14.34
CA LYS A 3 -5.79 -3.08 13.12
C LYS A 3 -6.06 -4.26 12.20
N LYS A 4 -7.33 -4.44 11.83
CA LYS A 4 -7.76 -5.46 10.88
C LYS A 4 -7.79 -4.77 9.53
N TYR A 5 -6.74 -4.94 8.75
CA TYR A 5 -6.69 -4.37 7.41
C TYR A 5 -7.77 -5.04 6.55
N LYS A 6 -8.61 -4.22 5.92
CA LYS A 6 -9.83 -4.67 5.24
C LYS A 6 -9.53 -5.20 3.83
N TYR A 7 -8.51 -4.66 3.17
CA TYR A 7 -8.15 -4.99 1.79
C TYR A 7 -6.70 -5.43 1.65
N ILE A 8 -5.75 -4.58 2.07
CA ILE A 8 -4.30 -4.80 1.89
C ILE A 8 -3.61 -4.92 3.25
N ASN A 9 -2.75 -5.90 3.44
CA ASN A 9 -1.99 -6.13 4.66
C ASN A 9 -0.48 -6.25 4.40
N TYR A 10 0.33 -6.23 5.46
CA TYR A 10 1.80 -6.23 5.38
C TYR A 10 2.43 -7.38 4.61
N LYS A 11 1.74 -8.53 4.50
CA LYS A 11 2.25 -9.72 3.82
C LYS A 11 1.99 -9.71 2.32
N ASP A 12 1.17 -8.79 1.85
CA ASP A 12 0.85 -8.69 0.44
C ASP A 12 2.08 -8.20 -0.34
N ASN A 13 2.26 -8.74 -1.53
CA ASN A 13 3.35 -8.37 -2.43
C ASN A 13 3.07 -6.98 -3.03
N ILE A 14 4.08 -6.12 -3.04
CA ILE A 14 3.96 -4.73 -3.50
C ILE A 14 3.55 -4.66 -4.97
N ALA A 15 4.15 -5.50 -5.84
CA ALA A 15 3.82 -5.50 -7.27
C ALA A 15 2.40 -6.00 -7.54
N ASP A 16 1.92 -6.99 -6.79
CA ASP A 16 0.53 -7.47 -6.89
C ASP A 16 -0.48 -6.38 -6.47
N VAL A 17 -0.16 -5.63 -5.42
CA VAL A 17 -0.99 -4.50 -4.95
C VAL A 17 -1.04 -3.40 -6.00
N ILE A 18 0.11 -3.01 -6.57
CA ILE A 18 0.18 -1.99 -7.62
C ILE A 18 -0.54 -2.43 -8.90
N SER A 19 -0.41 -3.70 -9.29
CA SER A 19 -1.07 -4.26 -10.45
C SER A 19 -2.60 -4.21 -10.32
N GLN A 20 -3.11 -4.49 -9.12
CA GLN A 20 -4.54 -4.45 -8.82
C GLN A 20 -5.07 -3.03 -8.59
N TYR A 21 -4.26 -2.18 -7.94
CA TYR A 21 -4.62 -0.83 -7.49
C TYR A 21 -3.50 0.16 -7.88
N PRO A 22 -3.39 0.56 -9.16
CA PRO A 22 -2.31 1.43 -9.64
C PRO A 22 -2.19 2.76 -8.91
N GLU A 23 -3.29 3.27 -8.35
CA GLU A 23 -3.35 4.47 -7.52
C GLU A 23 -2.52 4.38 -6.23
N THR A 24 -2.20 3.16 -5.77
CA THR A 24 -1.34 2.95 -4.58
C THR A 24 0.12 3.30 -4.82
N VAL A 25 0.56 3.42 -6.08
CA VAL A 25 1.94 3.81 -6.43
C VAL A 25 2.30 5.15 -5.81
N GLU A 26 1.41 6.14 -5.89
CA GLU A 26 1.68 7.48 -5.35
C GLU A 26 1.87 7.43 -3.82
N VAL A 27 1.11 6.58 -3.13
CA VAL A 27 1.25 6.36 -1.69
C VAL A 27 2.61 5.76 -1.36
N PHE A 28 2.99 4.66 -2.02
CA PHE A 28 4.28 4.02 -1.78
C PHE A 28 5.46 4.98 -2.04
N LEU A 29 5.39 5.78 -3.10
CA LEU A 29 6.41 6.80 -3.39
C LEU A 29 6.47 7.88 -2.30
N ALA A 30 5.32 8.38 -1.83
CA ALA A 30 5.25 9.38 -0.77
C ALA A 30 5.87 8.90 0.56
N PHE A 31 5.79 7.60 0.84
CA PHE A 31 6.43 6.97 2.00
C PHE A 31 7.88 6.52 1.76
N GLY A 32 8.47 6.88 0.62
CA GLY A 32 9.88 6.65 0.34
C GLY A 32 10.23 5.29 -0.28
N LEU A 33 9.21 4.47 -0.61
CA LEU A 33 9.37 3.20 -1.33
C LEU A 33 9.52 3.45 -2.83
N HIS A 34 10.56 4.18 -3.23
CA HIS A 34 10.88 4.48 -4.63
C HIS A 34 11.23 3.24 -5.46
N CYS A 35 11.51 2.12 -4.79
CA CYS A 35 11.76 0.82 -5.40
C CYS A 35 10.55 0.26 -6.15
N VAL A 36 9.34 0.82 -5.99
CA VAL A 36 8.13 0.39 -6.73
C VAL A 36 8.27 0.43 -8.26
N GLY A 37 9.25 1.16 -8.81
CA GLY A 37 9.57 1.15 -10.24
C GLY A 37 10.72 0.22 -10.65
N CYS A 38 11.34 -0.50 -9.71
CA CYS A 38 12.50 -1.35 -9.93
C CYS A 38 12.09 -2.83 -9.93
N PHE A 39 12.69 -3.66 -10.79
CA PHE A 39 12.39 -5.10 -10.91
C PHE A 39 12.47 -5.88 -9.58
N ALA A 40 13.22 -5.37 -8.60
CA ALA A 40 13.35 -5.98 -7.29
C ALA A 40 12.02 -5.98 -6.50
N ASN A 41 11.12 -5.01 -6.74
CA ASN A 41 9.85 -4.91 -6.02
C ASN A 41 8.90 -6.08 -6.27
N ALA A 42 9.10 -6.84 -7.35
CA ALA A 42 8.25 -7.95 -7.74
C ALA A 42 8.27 -9.08 -6.69
N PHE A 43 9.25 -9.08 -5.79
CA PHE A 43 9.43 -10.11 -4.77
C PHE A 43 9.25 -9.59 -3.35
N ASP A 44 9.06 -8.28 -3.16
CA ASP A 44 8.96 -7.67 -1.85
C ASP A 44 7.52 -7.65 -1.33
N THR A 45 7.35 -8.03 -0.07
CA THR A 45 6.12 -7.73 0.67
C THR A 45 6.17 -6.27 1.13
N ILE A 46 5.01 -5.72 1.48
CA ILE A 46 4.97 -4.37 2.06
C ILE A 46 5.83 -4.29 3.33
N GLU A 47 5.83 -5.36 4.15
CA GLU A 47 6.69 -5.46 5.34
C GLU A 47 8.19 -5.43 4.99
N SER A 48 8.64 -6.25 4.03
CA SER A 48 10.06 -6.29 3.68
C SER A 48 10.52 -4.96 3.09
N GLY A 49 9.70 -4.35 2.23
CA GLY A 49 9.94 -3.01 1.70
C GLY A 49 10.12 -1.97 2.81
N CYS A 50 9.20 -1.95 3.79
CA CYS A 50 9.30 -1.07 4.95
C CYS A 50 10.60 -1.27 5.74
N VAL A 51 10.97 -2.52 6.02
CA VAL A 51 12.17 -2.86 6.81
C VAL A 51 13.45 -2.44 6.09
N VAL A 52 13.57 -2.75 4.79
CA VAL A 52 14.74 -2.38 3.98
C VAL A 52 14.95 -0.87 3.93
N HIS A 53 13.85 -0.11 3.96
CA HIS A 53 13.86 1.36 3.95
C HIS A 53 13.88 1.98 5.36
N GLY A 54 14.05 1.17 6.41
CA GLY A 54 14.21 1.66 7.78
C GLY A 54 12.95 2.23 8.43
N MET A 55 11.77 1.93 7.87
CA MET A 55 10.49 2.39 8.41
C MET A 55 10.21 1.69 9.74
N GLY A 56 9.89 2.49 10.76
CA GLY A 56 9.43 1.98 12.04
C GLY A 56 7.97 1.53 11.98
N LYS A 57 7.53 0.82 13.03
CA LYS A 57 6.15 0.33 13.16
C LYS A 57 5.08 1.38 12.89
N LYS A 58 5.28 2.60 13.39
CA LYS A 58 4.31 3.70 13.21
C LYS A 58 4.18 4.10 11.74
N GLU A 59 5.31 4.24 11.05
CA GLU A 59 5.33 4.63 9.63
C GLU A 59 4.76 3.52 8.74
N SER A 60 5.03 2.25 9.06
CA SER A 60 4.40 1.11 8.39
C SER A 60 2.88 1.09 8.58
N GLU A 61 2.38 1.42 9.79
CA GLU A 61 0.95 1.52 10.08
C GLU A 61 0.28 2.68 9.34
N GLU A 62 0.95 3.82 9.21
CA GLU A 62 0.48 4.97 8.44
C GLU A 62 0.45 4.68 6.94
N LEU A 63 1.48 4.02 6.41
CA LEU A 63 1.50 3.57 5.01
C LEU A 63 0.31 2.66 4.71
N LEU A 64 0.07 1.67 5.56
CA LEU A 64 -0.95 0.67 5.31
C LEU A 64 -2.37 1.24 5.45
N ASP A 65 -2.57 2.20 6.35
CA ASP A 65 -3.81 2.97 6.42
C ASP A 65 -4.09 3.74 5.13
N GLU A 66 -3.09 4.47 4.61
CA GLU A 66 -3.24 5.30 3.41
C GLU A 66 -3.47 4.43 2.16
N VAL A 67 -2.74 3.31 2.04
CA VAL A 67 -2.97 2.32 0.96
C VAL A 67 -4.40 1.80 1.01
N ASN A 68 -4.90 1.39 2.19
CA ASN A 68 -6.27 0.88 2.31
C ASN A 68 -7.32 1.97 2.07
N TYR A 69 -7.06 3.22 2.48
CA TYR A 69 -7.93 4.35 2.22
C TYR A 69 -8.10 4.57 0.72
N VAL A 70 -7.00 4.66 -0.02
CA VAL A 70 -7.01 4.85 -1.48
C VAL A 70 -7.69 3.68 -2.20
N VAL A 71 -7.41 2.44 -1.79
CA VAL A 71 -8.09 1.24 -2.31
C VAL A 71 -9.60 1.29 -2.06
N GLU A 72 -10.03 1.70 -0.87
CA GLU A 72 -11.46 1.86 -0.56
C GLU A 72 -12.12 2.91 -1.44
N GLN A 73 -11.41 4.00 -1.78
CA GLN A 73 -11.92 5.04 -2.68
C GLN A 73 -12.06 4.59 -4.14
N ARG A 74 -11.46 3.47 -4.53
CA ARG A 74 -11.56 2.87 -5.88
C ARG A 74 -12.76 1.95 -6.03
N LEU A 75 -13.21 1.31 -4.95
CA LEU A 75 -14.26 0.29 -4.98
C LEU A 75 -15.64 0.92 -5.29
N PRO A 76 -16.45 0.26 -6.14
CA PRO A 76 -17.70 0.82 -6.67
C PRO A 76 -18.74 1.17 -5.59
N ASP A 77 -18.71 0.50 -4.44
CA ASP A 77 -19.68 0.74 -3.36
C ASP A 77 -19.30 1.89 -2.41
N SER A 78 -18.06 2.41 -2.52
CA SER A 78 -17.57 3.52 -1.68
C SER A 78 -17.91 4.90 -2.25
N LYS A 79 -18.21 4.96 -3.56
CA LYS A 79 -18.54 6.20 -4.28
C LYS A 79 -19.80 6.02 -5.11
N ASN A 80 -20.94 6.28 -4.48
CA ASN A 80 -22.11 6.76 -5.22
C ASN A 80 -22.43 8.19 -4.77
N VAL A 81 -21.63 9.16 -5.24
CA VAL A 81 -22.04 10.57 -5.36
C VAL A 81 -21.44 11.17 -6.65
N ALA A 82 -22.30 11.25 -7.66
CA ALA A 82 -22.39 12.25 -8.73
C ALA A 82 -21.11 12.81 -9.36
N VAL A 83 -20.91 12.47 -10.63
CA VAL A 83 -21.01 13.42 -11.76
C VAL A 83 -21.60 12.71 -12.97
#